data_AF-A0A7C5VL88-F1
#
_entry.id   AF-A0A7C5VL88-F1
#
_cell.length_a   1.000
_cell.length_b   1.000
_cell.length_c   1.000
_cell.angle_alpha   90.00
_cell.angle_beta   90.00
_cell.angle_gamma   90.00
#
_symmetry.space_group_name_H-M   'P 1'
#
loop_
_entity.id
_entity.type
_entity.pdbx_description
1 polymer ?
#
loop_
_entity_poly.entity_id
_entity_poly.type
_entity_poly.pdbx_seq_one_letter_code
_entity_poly.pdbx_strand_id
1 'polypeptide(L)'
;MRTNILATVAIILLLILSLDVFSNNSLSKFVAEVLTKVSFPFYGYREKLENFFEKYPSILHVTLFSENAKALTVLSEDIKGLYVRNLHEKGLVIDPLSKQLIGFVERTGKIGYVRKWWVSEFPVTIEGTETRAVGFYRKFRIEVPDPYVDIGGKVYLADSEEYGRLMRLYNISIGVFKNGYFLPKIPTIPKYVVILPSYHNGSRKQEEGGK
;
A
#
# COMPACT_ATOMS: atom_id res chain seq x y z
N MET A 1 -42.37 9.91 20.20
CA MET A 1 -41.44 9.19 21.11
C MET A 1 -40.15 8.74 20.43
N ARG A 2 -40.19 8.08 19.24
CA ARG A 2 -38.97 7.64 18.52
C ARG A 2 -38.06 8.78 18.01
N THR A 3 -38.63 9.91 17.59
CA THR A 3 -37.89 11.10 17.12
C THR A 3 -37.07 11.77 18.23
N ASN A 4 -37.60 11.84 19.46
CA ASN A 4 -36.87 12.39 20.60
C ASN A 4 -35.70 11.49 20.98
N ILE A 5 -35.87 10.16 20.94
CA ILE A 5 -34.77 9.22 21.18
C ILE A 5 -33.67 9.37 20.13
N LEU A 6 -34.04 9.48 18.84
CA LEU A 6 -33.07 9.69 17.76
C LEU A 6 -32.31 11.01 17.93
N ALA A 7 -33.01 12.10 18.29
CA ALA A 7 -32.40 13.40 18.54
C ALA A 7 -31.45 13.37 19.74
N THR A 8 -31.85 12.73 20.84
CA THR A 8 -30.99 12.56 22.02
C THR A 8 -29.75 11.74 21.71
N VAL A 9 -29.88 10.63 20.98
CA VAL A 9 -28.74 9.81 20.54
C VAL A 9 -27.81 10.59 19.62
N ALA A 10 -28.35 11.38 18.69
CA ALA A 10 -27.56 12.22 17.79
C ALA A 10 -26.78 13.31 18.55
N ILE A 11 -27.40 13.95 19.54
CA ILE A 11 -26.75 14.96 20.39
C ILE A 11 -25.62 14.33 21.20
N ILE A 12 -25.85 13.15 21.80
CA ILE A 12 -24.82 12.42 22.55
C ILE A 12 -23.65 12.05 21.62
N LEU A 13 -23.93 11.53 20.41
CA LEU A 13 -22.89 11.23 19.42
C LEU A 13 -22.10 12.47 19.02
N LEU A 14 -22.75 13.60 18.77
CA LEU A 14 -22.10 14.88 18.46
C LEU A 14 -21.21 15.38 19.60
N LEU A 15 -21.66 15.20 20.84
CA LEU A 15 -20.90 15.57 22.03
C LEU A 15 -19.62 14.71 22.16
N ILE A 16 -19.75 13.39 21.95
CA ILE A 16 -18.61 12.47 21.95
C ILE A 16 -17.62 12.84 20.83
N LEU A 17 -18.12 13.14 19.64
CA LEU A 17 -17.31 13.48 18.46
C LEU A 17 -16.57 14.81 18.66
N SER A 18 -17.25 15.83 19.19
CA SER A 18 -16.61 17.11 19.53
C SER A 18 -15.57 16.96 20.64
N LEU A 19 -15.85 16.20 21.70
CA LEU A 19 -14.86 15.89 22.75
C LEU A 19 -13.62 15.17 22.19
N ASP A 20 -13.80 14.26 21.24
CA ASP A 20 -12.68 13.57 20.60
C ASP A 20 -11.83 14.51 19.73
N VAL A 21 -12.47 15.43 18.98
CA VAL A 21 -11.77 16.48 18.21
C VAL A 21 -10.97 17.40 19.14
N PHE A 22 -11.57 17.87 20.25
CA PHE A 22 -10.89 18.73 21.23
C PHE A 22 -9.78 18.00 22.01
N SER A 23 -9.83 16.67 22.10
CA SER A 23 -8.79 15.85 22.75
C SER A 23 -7.76 15.27 21.78
N ASN A 24 -7.58 15.87 20.59
CA ASN A 24 -6.63 15.41 19.57
C ASN A 24 -6.82 13.93 19.19
N ASN A 25 -8.08 13.50 19.05
CA ASN A 25 -8.49 12.14 18.70
C ASN A 25 -8.05 11.08 19.72
N SER A 26 -7.89 11.44 21.00
CA SER A 26 -7.45 10.51 22.04
C SER A 26 -8.45 9.38 22.28
N LEU A 27 -9.75 9.66 22.19
CA LEU A 27 -10.81 8.68 22.39
C LEU A 27 -10.82 7.68 21.23
N SER A 28 -10.72 8.18 19.99
CA SER A 28 -10.59 7.34 18.79
C SER A 28 -9.35 6.45 18.84
N LYS A 29 -8.20 6.98 19.28
CA LYS A 29 -6.97 6.19 19.46
C LYS A 29 -7.16 5.08 20.48
N PHE A 30 -7.78 5.38 21.63
CA PHE A 30 -8.04 4.40 22.67
C PHE A 30 -9.00 3.29 22.19
N VAL A 31 -10.11 3.65 21.54
CA VAL A 31 -11.06 2.68 20.97
C VAL A 31 -10.38 1.81 19.92
N ALA A 32 -9.59 2.41 19.02
CA ALA A 32 -8.82 1.67 18.03
C ALA A 32 -7.82 0.71 18.70
N GLU A 33 -7.14 1.14 19.76
CA GLU A 33 -6.18 0.32 20.49
C GLU A 33 -6.86 -0.87 21.20
N VAL A 34 -7.98 -0.64 21.86
CA VAL A 34 -8.79 -1.71 22.50
C VAL A 34 -9.32 -2.69 21.45
N LEU A 35 -9.92 -2.20 20.37
CA LEU A 35 -10.38 -3.05 19.26
C LEU A 35 -9.23 -3.84 18.65
N THR A 36 -8.06 -3.23 18.48
CA THR A 36 -6.86 -3.92 17.99
C THR A 36 -6.41 -5.00 18.96
N LYS A 37 -6.41 -4.73 20.28
CA LYS A 37 -6.01 -5.68 21.31
C LYS A 37 -6.96 -6.89 21.40
N VAL A 38 -8.26 -6.67 21.25
CA VAL A 38 -9.29 -7.71 21.28
C VAL A 38 -9.32 -8.52 19.98
N SER A 39 -9.10 -7.89 18.83
CA SER A 39 -9.08 -8.57 17.52
C SER A 39 -7.79 -9.33 17.25
N PHE A 40 -6.66 -8.90 17.82
CA PHE A 40 -5.35 -9.55 17.66
C PHE A 40 -5.35 -11.08 17.91
N PRO A 41 -5.93 -11.62 19.00
CA PRO A 41 -6.01 -13.06 19.20
C PRO A 41 -6.80 -13.77 18.09
N PHE A 42 -7.88 -13.17 17.58
CA PHE A 42 -8.65 -13.76 16.47
C PHE A 42 -7.83 -13.87 15.18
N TYR A 43 -7.00 -12.87 14.88
CA TYR A 43 -6.06 -12.96 13.76
C TYR A 43 -5.01 -14.08 13.97
N GLY A 44 -4.56 -14.27 15.21
CA GLY A 44 -3.65 -15.38 15.56
C GLY A 44 -4.31 -16.76 15.43
N TYR A 45 -5.57 -16.90 15.83
CA TYR A 45 -6.33 -18.15 15.65
C TYR A 45 -6.62 -18.45 14.18
N ARG A 46 -6.99 -17.43 13.40
CA ARG A 46 -7.18 -17.57 11.95
C ARG A 46 -5.91 -18.06 11.28
N GLU A 47 -4.76 -17.46 11.58
CA GLU A 47 -3.49 -17.90 11.00
C GLU A 47 -3.11 -19.31 11.45
N LYS A 48 -3.37 -19.68 12.71
CA LYS A 48 -3.19 -21.08 13.16
C LYS A 48 -4.07 -22.05 12.39
N LEU A 49 -5.31 -21.67 12.10
CA LEU A 49 -6.23 -22.48 11.28
C LEU A 49 -5.73 -22.56 9.84
N GLU A 50 -5.36 -21.43 9.23
CA GLU A 50 -4.78 -21.40 7.89
C GLU A 50 -3.50 -22.23 7.81
N ASN A 51 -2.61 -22.18 8.80
CA ASN A 51 -1.40 -23.01 8.89
C ASN A 51 -1.70 -24.48 9.17
N PHE A 52 -2.79 -24.79 9.88
CA PHE A 52 -3.24 -26.17 10.10
C PHE A 52 -3.79 -26.80 8.81
N PHE A 53 -4.44 -25.98 7.96
CA PHE A 53 -4.95 -26.41 6.66
C PHE A 53 -3.91 -26.30 5.53
N GLU A 54 -2.87 -25.48 5.69
CA GLU A 54 -1.73 -25.42 4.76
C GLU A 54 -0.74 -26.54 5.02
N LYS A 55 -0.72 -27.50 4.11
CA LYS A 55 0.12 -28.71 4.18
C LYS A 55 1.64 -28.47 4.16
N TYR A 56 2.11 -27.22 3.99
CA TYR A 56 3.54 -26.87 3.93
C TYR A 56 3.80 -25.45 4.48
N PRO A 57 4.56 -25.29 5.58
CA PRO A 57 5.03 -23.97 6.01
C PRO A 57 6.08 -23.48 5.01
N SER A 58 5.67 -22.58 4.11
CA SER A 58 6.57 -21.95 3.14
C SER A 58 7.24 -20.74 3.78
N ILE A 59 8.42 -20.96 4.37
CA ILE A 59 9.34 -19.86 4.68
C ILE A 59 9.84 -19.35 3.34
N LEU A 60 9.19 -18.32 2.77
CA LEU A 60 9.66 -17.68 1.54
C LEU A 60 10.87 -16.79 1.88
N HIS A 61 12.07 -17.29 1.60
CA HIS A 61 13.23 -16.43 1.44
C HIS A 61 13.12 -15.75 0.08
N VAL A 62 12.65 -14.50 0.09
CA VAL A 62 12.55 -13.71 -1.13
C VAL A 62 13.77 -12.82 -1.25
N THR A 63 14.60 -13.11 -2.23
CA THR A 63 15.61 -12.17 -2.72
C THR A 63 14.91 -11.20 -3.66
N LEU A 64 14.66 -9.99 -3.18
CA LEU A 64 14.19 -8.88 -4.00
C LEU A 64 15.36 -7.92 -4.14
N PHE A 65 15.72 -7.60 -5.39
CA PHE A 65 16.75 -6.59 -5.70
C PHE A 65 18.14 -6.89 -5.10
N SER A 66 18.48 -8.17 -4.99
CA SER A 66 19.75 -8.67 -4.42
C SER A 66 19.91 -8.46 -2.90
N GLU A 67 18.83 -8.07 -2.21
CA GLU A 67 18.78 -7.98 -0.75
C GLU A 67 17.79 -9.00 -0.16
N ASN A 68 18.07 -9.46 1.06
CA ASN A 68 17.17 -10.34 1.81
C ASN A 68 16.02 -9.50 2.36
N ALA A 69 14.88 -9.53 1.67
CA ALA A 69 13.72 -8.78 2.10
C ALA A 69 12.82 -9.61 3.01
N LYS A 70 12.35 -9.01 4.11
CA LYS A 70 11.49 -9.69 5.07
C LYS A 70 10.08 -9.85 4.49
N ALA A 71 9.68 -11.10 4.25
CA ALA A 71 8.31 -11.41 3.86
C ALA A 71 7.33 -11.07 4.99
N LEU A 72 6.22 -10.45 4.64
CA LEU A 72 5.16 -10.04 5.54
C LEU A 72 3.87 -10.77 5.19
N THR A 73 3.19 -11.26 6.21
CA THR A 73 1.93 -11.99 6.06
C THR A 73 0.76 -11.03 5.89
N VAL A 74 -0.03 -11.23 4.83
CA VAL A 74 -1.32 -10.59 4.62
C VAL A 74 -2.35 -11.28 5.51
N LEU A 75 -3.02 -10.50 6.37
CA LEU A 75 -4.01 -11.00 7.34
C LEU A 75 -5.43 -10.99 6.78
N SER A 76 -5.76 -9.94 6.03
CA SER A 76 -7.08 -9.76 5.41
C SER A 76 -7.03 -8.69 4.32
N GLU A 77 -7.98 -8.77 3.41
CA GLU A 77 -8.16 -7.83 2.30
C GLU A 77 -9.53 -7.14 2.43
N ASP A 78 -9.59 -5.85 2.11
CA ASP A 78 -10.84 -5.11 1.89
C ASP A 78 -10.86 -4.50 0.47
N ILE A 79 -11.92 -3.78 0.10
CA ILE A 79 -12.04 -3.19 -1.24
C ILE A 79 -10.90 -2.19 -1.54
N LYS A 80 -10.44 -1.46 -0.54
CA LYS A 80 -9.50 -0.34 -0.67
C LYS A 80 -8.04 -0.73 -0.43
N GLY A 81 -7.78 -1.81 0.30
CA GLY A 81 -6.47 -2.16 0.81
C GLY A 81 -6.40 -3.54 1.41
N LEU A 82 -5.32 -3.76 2.16
CA LEU A 82 -5.03 -5.02 2.83
C LEU A 82 -4.28 -4.76 4.14
N TYR A 83 -4.51 -5.64 5.11
CA TYR A 83 -3.93 -5.58 6.44
C TYR A 83 -2.72 -6.51 6.51
N VAL A 84 -1.58 -5.98 6.94
CA VAL A 84 -0.30 -6.71 6.98
C VAL A 84 0.22 -6.79 8.39
N ARG A 85 0.72 -7.96 8.79
CA ARG A 85 1.32 -8.15 10.11
C ARG A 85 2.73 -7.57 10.18
N ASN A 86 3.07 -6.93 11.31
CA ASN A 86 4.41 -6.43 11.65
C ASN A 86 5.00 -5.50 10.59
N LEU A 87 4.16 -4.63 10.02
CA LEU A 87 4.50 -3.63 9.03
C LEU A 87 5.02 -2.37 9.72
N HIS A 88 6.33 -2.32 9.99
CA HIS A 88 6.93 -1.24 10.78
C HIS A 88 7.45 -0.05 9.96
N GLU A 89 7.56 -0.21 8.65
CA GLU A 89 8.15 0.77 7.75
C GLU A 89 7.14 1.26 6.72
N LYS A 90 7.27 2.53 6.32
CA LYS A 90 6.52 3.05 5.17
C LYS A 90 7.23 2.67 3.88
N GLY A 91 6.46 2.50 2.81
CA GLY A 91 6.99 2.28 1.48
C GLY A 91 5.98 1.67 0.52
N LEU A 92 6.50 1.03 -0.53
CA LEU A 92 5.69 0.28 -1.48
C LEU A 92 5.62 -1.17 -1.09
N VAL A 93 4.45 -1.78 -1.28
CA VAL A 93 4.26 -3.21 -1.10
C VAL A 93 4.18 -3.87 -2.44
N ILE A 94 5.03 -4.87 -2.64
CA ILE A 94 5.15 -5.63 -3.88
C ILE A 94 4.89 -7.11 -3.65
N ASP A 95 4.37 -7.75 -4.69
CA ASP A 95 4.35 -9.21 -4.76
C ASP A 95 5.77 -9.71 -5.05
N PRO A 96 6.35 -10.53 -4.16
CA PRO A 96 7.68 -11.08 -4.35
C PRO A 96 7.84 -11.98 -5.58
N LEU A 97 6.80 -12.68 -6.00
CA LEU A 97 6.87 -13.66 -7.08
C LEU A 97 6.63 -13.01 -8.45
N SER A 98 5.52 -12.28 -8.57
CA SER A 98 5.13 -11.65 -9.84
C SER A 98 5.86 -10.32 -10.10
N LYS A 99 6.58 -9.79 -9.10
CA LYS A 99 7.21 -8.47 -9.11
C LYS A 99 6.21 -7.39 -9.54
N GLN A 100 5.02 -7.40 -8.96
CA GLN A 100 3.98 -6.42 -9.23
C GLN A 100 3.80 -5.51 -8.02
N LEU A 101 3.54 -4.23 -8.27
CA LEU A 101 3.10 -3.31 -7.24
C LEU A 101 1.72 -3.73 -6.74
N ILE A 102 1.56 -3.91 -5.43
CA ILE A 102 0.28 -4.15 -4.79
C ILE A 102 -0.30 -2.85 -4.25
N GLY A 103 0.51 -2.04 -3.58
CA GLY A 103 -0.01 -0.84 -2.95
C GLY A 103 1.00 -0.02 -2.17
N PHE A 104 0.47 0.98 -1.47
CA PHE A 104 1.21 1.97 -0.69
C PHE A 104 0.92 1.78 0.80
N VAL A 105 1.94 1.78 1.65
CA VAL A 105 1.77 1.71 3.10
C VAL A 105 1.16 3.03 3.61
N GLU A 106 -0.06 2.97 4.14
CA GLU A 106 -0.72 4.12 4.78
C GLU A 106 -0.51 4.12 6.30
N ARG A 107 -0.56 2.93 6.94
CA ARG A 107 -0.41 2.78 8.39
C ARG A 107 0.64 1.74 8.73
N THR A 108 1.52 2.08 9.66
CA THR A 108 2.53 1.16 10.23
C THR A 108 2.13 0.68 11.63
N GLY A 109 2.71 -0.42 12.09
CA GLY A 109 2.51 -1.00 13.42
C GLY A 109 2.51 -2.53 13.40
N LYS A 110 2.07 -3.14 14.51
CA LYS A 110 1.86 -4.61 14.59
C LYS A 110 0.85 -5.10 13.55
N ILE A 111 -0.11 -4.25 13.17
CA ILE A 111 -1.01 -4.42 12.04
C ILE A 111 -0.97 -3.14 11.22
N GLY A 112 -0.21 -3.17 10.12
CA GLY A 112 -0.20 -2.07 9.18
C GLY A 112 -1.28 -2.20 8.13
N TYR A 113 -1.55 -1.11 7.44
CA TYR A 113 -2.54 -1.01 6.37
C TYR A 113 -1.87 -0.54 5.09
N VAL A 114 -2.15 -1.25 4.01
CA VAL A 114 -1.61 -1.00 2.68
C VAL A 114 -2.77 -0.71 1.77
N ARG A 115 -2.81 0.49 1.19
CA ARG A 115 -3.83 0.86 0.22
C ARG A 115 -3.45 0.33 -1.15
N LYS A 116 -4.37 -0.35 -1.81
CA LYS A 116 -4.17 -0.89 -3.16
C LYS A 116 -3.86 0.25 -4.13
N TRP A 117 -2.90 0.03 -5.03
CA TRP A 117 -2.48 1.11 -5.93
C TRP A 117 -3.63 1.55 -6.86
N TRP A 118 -4.46 0.62 -7.32
CA TRP A 118 -5.52 0.93 -8.28
C TRP A 118 -6.66 1.79 -7.72
N VAL A 119 -6.73 1.95 -6.40
CA VAL A 119 -7.68 2.85 -5.68
C VAL A 119 -7.00 4.12 -5.18
N SER A 120 -5.73 4.31 -5.51
CA SER A 120 -4.95 5.50 -5.19
C SER A 120 -4.87 6.41 -6.42
N GLU A 121 -4.56 7.68 -6.20
CA GLU A 121 -4.32 8.66 -7.27
C GLU A 121 -2.87 9.12 -7.12
N PHE A 122 -2.11 9.12 -8.22
CA PHE A 122 -0.67 9.43 -8.18
C PHE A 122 -0.13 9.80 -9.57
N PRO A 123 0.97 10.57 -9.64
CA PRO A 123 1.62 10.86 -10.91
C PRO A 123 2.30 9.61 -11.48
N VAL A 124 2.29 9.48 -12.81
CA VAL A 124 2.84 8.35 -13.54
C VAL A 124 3.76 8.79 -14.66
N THR A 125 4.72 7.95 -15.00
CA THR A 125 5.53 8.09 -16.21
C THR A 125 5.15 7.00 -17.20
N ILE A 126 4.82 7.40 -18.42
CA ILE A 126 4.62 6.50 -19.56
C ILE A 126 5.93 6.46 -20.34
N GLU A 127 6.54 5.29 -20.44
CA GLU A 127 7.80 5.07 -21.14
C GLU A 127 7.56 4.23 -22.40
N GLY A 128 7.65 4.89 -23.55
CA GLY A 128 7.72 4.26 -24.86
C GLY A 128 9.17 4.01 -25.30
N THR A 129 9.35 3.58 -26.55
CA THR A 129 10.68 3.26 -27.09
C THR A 129 11.59 4.49 -27.18
N GLU A 130 11.02 5.64 -27.56
CA GLU A 130 11.77 6.88 -27.82
C GLU A 130 11.18 8.10 -27.10
N THR A 131 9.98 7.95 -26.53
CA THR A 131 9.24 9.04 -25.88
C THR A 131 8.96 8.72 -24.43
N ARG A 132 9.03 9.76 -23.60
CA ARG A 132 8.62 9.73 -22.19
C ARG A 132 7.65 10.84 -21.93
N ALA A 133 6.55 10.52 -21.27
CA ALA A 133 5.55 11.49 -20.88
C ALA A 133 5.17 11.30 -19.41
N VAL A 134 4.87 12.42 -18.76
CA VAL A 134 4.31 12.43 -17.41
C VAL A 134 2.81 12.59 -17.52
N GLY A 135 2.08 11.76 -16.80
CA GLY A 135 0.64 11.84 -16.68
C GLY A 135 0.19 11.70 -15.23
N PHE A 136 -1.12 11.70 -15.02
CA PHE A 136 -1.72 11.51 -13.71
C PHE A 136 -2.68 10.32 -13.73
N TYR A 137 -2.46 9.34 -12.86
CA TYR A 137 -3.34 8.19 -12.73
C TYR A 137 -4.52 8.52 -11.80
N ARG A 138 -5.73 8.28 -12.31
CA ARG A 138 -6.97 8.44 -11.56
C ARG A 138 -8.06 7.51 -12.07
N LYS A 139 -8.68 6.73 -11.19
CA LYS A 139 -9.87 5.90 -11.49
C LYS A 139 -9.69 5.05 -12.77
N PHE A 140 -8.60 4.29 -12.87
CA PHE A 140 -8.26 3.46 -14.03
C PHE A 140 -8.01 4.21 -15.35
N ARG A 141 -7.78 5.53 -15.28
CA ARG A 141 -7.42 6.36 -16.43
C ARG A 141 -6.10 7.07 -16.17
N ILE A 142 -5.41 7.44 -17.24
CA ILE A 142 -4.24 8.30 -17.18
C ILE A 142 -4.57 9.57 -17.95
N GLU A 143 -4.51 10.69 -17.25
CA GLU A 143 -4.64 12.02 -17.84
C GLU A 143 -3.25 12.49 -18.26
N VAL A 144 -3.06 12.73 -19.55
CA VAL A 144 -1.81 13.25 -20.11
C VAL A 144 -2.04 14.72 -20.50
N PRO A 145 -1.21 15.66 -20.02
CA PRO A 145 -1.41 17.08 -20.27
C PRO A 145 -1.25 17.49 -21.74
N ASP A 146 -0.49 16.71 -22.54
CA ASP A 146 -0.35 16.91 -23.98
C ASP A 146 -1.02 15.75 -24.75
N PRO A 147 -2.19 15.98 -25.38
CA PRO A 147 -2.93 14.95 -26.10
C PRO A 147 -2.38 14.68 -27.52
N TYR A 148 -1.40 15.47 -28.01
CA TYR A 148 -0.89 15.38 -29.38
C TYR A 148 0.36 14.53 -29.52
N VAL A 149 0.94 14.08 -28.41
CA VAL A 149 2.09 13.18 -28.43
C VAL A 149 1.56 11.74 -28.56
N ASP A 150 1.97 11.04 -29.62
CA ASP A 150 1.71 9.61 -29.77
C ASP A 150 2.55 8.85 -28.74
N ILE A 151 1.96 8.66 -27.55
CA ILE A 151 2.60 8.05 -26.40
C ILE A 151 2.01 6.65 -26.24
N GLY A 152 2.86 5.64 -26.39
CA GLY A 152 2.53 4.25 -26.13
C GLY A 152 3.68 3.56 -25.41
N GLY A 153 3.39 2.88 -24.30
CA GLY A 153 4.46 2.34 -23.48
C GLY A 153 4.05 1.75 -22.14
N LYS A 154 5.04 1.30 -21.39
CA LYS A 154 4.84 0.79 -20.03
C LYS A 154 4.60 1.97 -19.09
N VAL A 155 3.74 1.75 -18.11
CA VAL A 155 3.41 2.78 -17.12
C VAL A 155 4.06 2.43 -15.79
N TYR A 156 4.77 3.39 -15.23
CA TYR A 156 5.42 3.32 -13.93
C TYR A 156 4.92 4.46 -13.03
N LEU A 157 5.21 4.39 -11.73
CA LEU A 157 5.12 5.60 -10.90
C LEU A 157 6.03 6.69 -11.46
N ALA A 158 5.65 7.95 -11.31
CA ALA A 158 6.42 9.04 -11.88
C ALA A 158 7.87 9.02 -11.41
N ASP A 159 8.81 9.30 -12.31
CA ASP A 159 10.25 9.38 -11.99
C ASP A 159 10.60 10.49 -10.97
N SER A 160 9.66 11.42 -10.72
CA SER A 160 9.73 12.43 -9.66
C SER A 160 9.47 11.84 -8.27
N GLU A 161 8.77 10.71 -8.18
CA GLU A 161 8.51 9.99 -6.93
C GLU A 161 9.68 9.09 -6.57
N GLU A 162 9.95 8.96 -5.27
CA GLU A 162 11.07 8.19 -4.73
C GLU A 162 11.17 6.77 -5.31
N TYR A 163 10.02 6.10 -5.47
CA TYR A 163 9.96 4.74 -5.94
C TYR A 163 9.77 4.60 -7.46
N GLY A 164 9.49 5.68 -8.20
CA GLY A 164 9.25 5.62 -9.63
C GLY A 164 10.46 5.13 -10.41
N ARG A 165 11.63 5.69 -10.09
CA ARG A 165 12.91 5.29 -10.71
C ARG A 165 13.24 3.83 -10.40
N LEU A 166 12.98 3.40 -9.17
CA LEU A 166 13.23 2.03 -8.72
C LEU A 166 12.33 1.04 -9.47
N MET A 167 11.03 1.32 -9.55
CA MET A 167 10.08 0.49 -10.30
C MET A 167 10.46 0.39 -11.77
N ARG A 168 10.92 1.49 -12.37
CA ARG A 168 11.38 1.50 -13.77
C ARG A 168 12.65 0.66 -13.96
N LEU A 169 13.66 0.85 -13.11
CA LEU A 169 14.92 0.09 -13.14
C LEU A 169 14.69 -1.43 -13.09
N TYR A 170 13.74 -1.87 -12.26
CA TYR A 170 13.40 -3.28 -12.12
C TYR A 170 12.20 -3.73 -12.97
N ASN A 171 11.75 -2.89 -13.90
CA ASN A 171 10.68 -3.19 -14.84
C ASN A 171 9.35 -3.63 -14.17
N ILE A 172 9.01 -3.01 -13.04
CA ILE A 172 7.76 -3.20 -12.30
C ILE A 172 6.74 -2.19 -12.85
N SER A 173 6.05 -2.55 -13.92
CA SER A 173 5.00 -1.70 -14.49
C SER A 173 3.64 -1.94 -13.83
N ILE A 174 2.84 -0.88 -13.70
CA ILE A 174 1.43 -0.96 -13.25
C ILE A 174 0.47 -1.23 -14.41
N GLY A 175 0.96 -1.19 -15.65
CA GLY A 175 0.16 -1.44 -16.85
C GLY A 175 0.85 -0.96 -18.11
N VAL A 176 0.07 -0.87 -19.18
CA VAL A 176 0.50 -0.39 -20.50
C VAL A 176 -0.47 0.70 -20.95
N PHE A 177 0.05 1.79 -21.48
CA PHE A 177 -0.74 2.81 -22.14
C PHE A 177 -0.58 2.64 -23.66
N LYS A 178 -1.69 2.53 -24.39
CA LYS A 178 -1.67 2.33 -25.85
C LYS A 178 -2.93 2.92 -26.47
N ASN A 179 -2.77 3.63 -27.60
CA ASN A 179 -3.87 4.22 -28.37
C ASN A 179 -4.79 5.11 -27.51
N GLY A 180 -4.23 5.87 -26.57
CA GLY A 180 -5.00 6.74 -25.66
C GLY A 180 -5.70 6.02 -24.50
N TYR A 181 -5.55 4.70 -24.36
CA TYR A 181 -6.16 3.92 -23.30
C TYR A 181 -5.12 3.33 -22.34
N PHE A 182 -5.43 3.36 -21.05
CA PHE A 182 -4.65 2.67 -20.02
C PHE A 182 -5.18 1.26 -19.81
N LEU A 183 -4.29 0.27 -19.95
CA LEU A 183 -4.52 -1.13 -19.67
C LEU A 183 -3.83 -1.49 -18.35
N PRO A 184 -4.55 -1.44 -17.21
CA PRO A 184 -3.97 -1.72 -15.90
C PRO A 184 -3.63 -3.21 -15.77
N LYS A 185 -2.49 -3.50 -15.12
CA LYS A 185 -2.07 -4.85 -14.75
C LYS A 185 -2.32 -5.07 -13.25
N ILE A 186 -3.57 -5.34 -12.89
CA ILE A 186 -3.98 -5.53 -11.49
C ILE A 186 -3.42 -6.87 -10.98
N PRO A 187 -2.62 -6.89 -9.90
CA PRO A 187 -2.12 -8.14 -9.32
C PRO A 187 -3.19 -8.88 -8.52
N THR A 188 -3.06 -10.20 -8.44
CA THR A 188 -3.72 -11.00 -7.41
C THR A 188 -3.00 -10.77 -6.08
N ILE A 189 -3.72 -10.65 -4.97
CA ILE A 189 -3.09 -10.45 -3.66
C ILE A 189 -2.56 -11.80 -3.13
N PRO A 190 -1.24 -11.95 -2.94
CA PRO A 190 -0.65 -13.16 -2.39
C PRO A 190 -0.78 -13.18 -0.86
N LYS A 191 -0.57 -14.36 -0.27
CA LYS A 191 -0.51 -14.53 1.19
C LYS A 191 0.68 -13.79 1.82
N TYR A 192 1.77 -13.64 1.06
CA TYR A 192 3.01 -13.00 1.51
C TYR A 192 3.39 -11.87 0.57
N VAL A 193 3.72 -10.73 1.16
CA VAL A 193 4.14 -9.52 0.44
C VAL A 193 5.45 -9.00 1.00
N VAL A 194 6.11 -8.12 0.25
CA VAL A 194 7.37 -7.50 0.69
C VAL A 194 7.24 -5.98 0.61
N ILE A 195 7.81 -5.28 1.60
CA ILE A 195 7.97 -3.83 1.54
C ILE A 195 9.27 -3.50 0.84
N LEU A 196 9.21 -2.53 -0.06
CA LEU A 196 10.34 -1.76 -0.51
C LEU A 196 10.52 -0.54 0.38
N PRO A 197 11.57 -0.50 1.23
CA PRO A 197 11.82 0.64 2.09
C PRO A 197 12.22 1.87 1.26
N SER A 198 11.96 3.05 1.83
CA SER A 198 12.37 4.35 1.28
C SER A 198 13.88 4.39 1.06
N TYR A 199 14.28 4.89 -0.12
CA TYR A 199 15.66 5.07 -0.57
C TYR A 199 16.46 6.01 0.34
N HIS A 200 15.79 6.78 1.21
CA HIS A 200 16.45 7.73 2.11
C HIS A 200 17.20 7.13 3.31
N ASN A 201 17.14 5.80 3.52
CA ASN A 201 17.74 5.18 4.72
C ASN A 201 19.05 4.40 4.48
N GLY A 202 19.67 4.50 3.30
CA GLY A 202 20.86 3.70 2.95
C GLY A 202 22.20 4.42 2.77
N SER A 203 22.22 5.73 2.52
CA SER A 203 23.44 6.39 1.97
C SER A 203 23.98 7.57 2.80
N ARG A 204 23.70 7.63 4.11
CA ARG A 204 24.30 8.63 5.02
C ARG A 204 24.86 8.11 6.33
N LYS A 205 25.09 6.79 6.47
CA LYS A 205 25.71 6.22 7.69
C LYS A 205 26.88 5.26 7.47
N GLN A 206 27.54 5.29 6.30
CA GLN A 206 28.71 4.45 6.04
C GLN A 206 29.91 5.13 5.37
N GLU A 207 29.99 6.47 5.35
CA GLU A 207 31.20 7.18 4.90
C GLU A 207 31.87 8.06 5.96
N GLU A 208 31.36 8.10 7.20
CA GLU A 208 32.06 8.70 8.34
C GLU A 208 32.33 7.65 9.41
N GLY A 209 33.35 6.81 9.17
CA GLY A 209 33.80 5.83 10.14
C GLY A 209 34.57 4.68 9.52
N GLY A 210 35.72 4.94 8.89
CA GLY A 210 36.49 3.88 8.26
C GLY A 210 37.85 4.28 7.69
N LYS A 211 38.76 4.63 8.60
CA LYS A 211 40.23 4.75 8.46
C LYS A 211 40.80 5.98 7.75
#